data_AF-A0A5C6M6E8-F1
#
_entry.id   AF-A0A5C6M6E8-F1
#
_cell.length_a   1.000
_cell.length_b   1.000
_cell.length_c   1.000
_cell.angle_alpha   90.00
_cell.angle_beta   90.00
_cell.angle_gamma   90.00
#
_symmetry.space_group_name_H-M   'P 1'
#
loop_
_entity.id
_entity.type
_entity.pdbx_description
1 polymer ?
#
loop_
_entity_poly.entity_id
_entity_poly.type
_entity_poly.pdbx_seq_one_letter_code
_entity_poly.pdbx_strand_id
1 'polypeptide(L)'
;MSVTRDKLQIIEGRALAALEAYLARGLELLEMPVTRDVEVVETYTRKLQERDAAFHNFRALLALLESQGVSWCDNSDVAPLLTKLQTVNQSLSQRTAAWMASLKSQMGEVRRGAAATAAYHSQNPTGGTLREAGRGLLKVV
;
A
#
# COMPACT_ATOMS: atom_id res chain seq x y z
N MET A 1 -12.66 45.07 -7.99
CA MET A 1 -12.37 43.74 -8.61
C MET A 1 -11.62 42.83 -7.63
N SER A 2 -12.18 42.45 -6.46
CA SER A 2 -11.42 41.68 -5.42
C SER A 2 -11.96 40.27 -5.12
N VAL A 3 -13.27 40.06 -5.20
CA VAL A 3 -13.93 38.83 -4.68
C VAL A 3 -13.47 37.55 -5.37
N THR A 4 -13.10 37.59 -6.65
CA THR A 4 -12.64 36.40 -7.39
C THR A 4 -11.22 36.00 -6.99
N ARG A 5 -10.36 36.95 -6.65
CA ARG A 5 -8.96 36.70 -6.25
C ARG A 5 -8.90 36.09 -4.85
N ASP A 6 -9.72 36.60 -3.93
CA ASP A 6 -9.80 36.08 -2.56
C ASP A 6 -10.34 34.63 -2.55
N LYS A 7 -11.34 34.34 -3.37
CA LYS A 7 -11.87 32.97 -3.56
C LYS A 7 -10.82 32.02 -4.12
N LEU A 8 -10.02 32.49 -5.07
CA LEU A 8 -8.97 31.68 -5.69
C LEU A 8 -7.88 31.32 -4.68
N GLN A 9 -7.41 32.28 -3.88
CA GLN A 9 -6.42 32.03 -2.81
C GLN A 9 -6.93 31.00 -1.79
N ILE A 10 -8.22 31.05 -1.45
CA ILE A 10 -8.83 30.05 -0.55
C ILE A 10 -8.79 28.65 -1.18
N ILE A 11 -9.11 28.53 -2.47
CA ILE A 11 -9.09 27.23 -3.16
C ILE A 11 -7.66 26.69 -3.26
N GLU A 12 -6.69 27.53 -3.59
CA GLU A 12 -5.27 27.17 -3.64
C GLU A 12 -4.76 26.68 -2.28
N GLY A 13 -5.07 27.42 -1.20
CA GLY A 13 -4.70 27.01 0.16
C GLY A 13 -5.36 25.69 0.59
N ARG A 14 -6.62 25.46 0.19
CA ARG A 14 -7.29 24.17 0.42
C ARG A 14 -6.67 23.04 -0.38
N ALA A 15 -6.28 23.29 -1.63
CA ALA A 15 -5.61 22.31 -2.48
C ALA A 15 -4.25 21.91 -1.91
N LEU A 16 -3.49 22.89 -1.39
CA LEU A 16 -2.22 22.66 -0.71
C LEU A 16 -2.41 21.78 0.54
N ALA A 17 -3.34 22.16 1.42
CA ALA A 17 -3.65 21.37 2.61
C ALA A 17 -4.12 19.94 2.27
N ALA A 18 -4.87 19.76 1.18
CA ALA A 18 -5.29 18.44 0.72
C ALA A 18 -4.11 17.61 0.21
N LEU A 19 -3.15 18.23 -0.50
CA LEU A 19 -1.92 17.56 -0.94
C LEU A 19 -1.05 17.14 0.25
N GLU A 20 -0.86 18.01 1.24
CA GLU A 20 -0.12 17.70 2.47
C GLU A 20 -0.77 16.54 3.23
N ALA A 21 -2.09 16.57 3.37
CA ALA A 21 -2.85 15.52 4.04
C ALA A 21 -2.81 14.17 3.29
N TYR A 22 -2.70 14.20 1.95
CA TYR A 22 -2.49 13.00 1.15
C TYR A 22 -1.07 12.44 1.32
N LEU A 23 -0.07 13.32 1.33
CA LEU A 23 1.33 12.95 1.55
C LEU A 23 1.56 12.35 2.95
N ALA A 24 1.04 12.99 4.00
CA ALA A 24 1.18 12.55 5.38
C ALA A 24 0.67 11.12 5.57
N ARG A 25 -0.52 10.81 5.03
CA ARG A 25 -1.09 9.46 5.08
C ARG A 25 -0.24 8.42 4.32
N GLY A 26 0.42 8.84 3.24
CA GLY A 26 1.38 7.99 2.54
C GLY A 26 2.61 7.67 3.39
N LEU A 27 3.12 8.66 4.13
CA LEU A 27 4.24 8.46 5.07
C LEU A 27 3.85 7.55 6.23
N GLU A 28 2.65 7.72 6.81
CA GLU A 28 2.15 6.82 7.85
C GLU A 28 2.10 5.37 7.39
N LEU A 29 1.63 5.10 6.17
CA LEU A 29 1.66 3.76 5.58
C LEU A 29 3.08 3.23 5.37
N LEU A 30 4.04 4.13 5.09
CA LEU A 30 5.46 3.77 4.98
C LEU A 30 6.11 3.43 6.33
N GLU A 31 5.61 3.97 7.43
CA GLU A 31 6.09 3.67 8.79
C GLU A 31 5.47 2.39 9.36
N MET A 32 4.30 1.99 8.87
CA MET A 32 3.65 0.76 9.33
C MET A 32 4.49 -0.50 9.00
N PRO A 33 4.57 -1.47 9.92
CA PRO A 33 5.31 -2.70 9.69
C PRO A 33 4.64 -3.57 8.60
N VAL A 34 5.44 -4.28 7.82
CA VAL A 34 4.94 -5.37 6.95
C VAL A 34 4.82 -6.62 7.81
N THR A 35 3.60 -7.03 8.12
CA THR A 35 3.32 -8.21 8.95
C THR A 35 2.09 -8.95 8.44
N ARG A 36 1.87 -10.15 8.98
CA ARG A 36 0.69 -11.00 8.73
C ARG A 36 -0.31 -10.95 9.88
N ASP A 37 -0.01 -10.17 10.91
CA ASP A 37 -0.93 -9.91 11.99
C ASP A 37 -2.21 -9.30 11.43
N VAL A 38 -3.34 -9.95 11.70
CA VAL A 38 -4.64 -9.59 11.13
C VAL A 38 -5.05 -8.17 11.56
N GLU A 39 -4.81 -7.80 12.82
CA GLU A 39 -5.17 -6.48 13.35
C GLU A 39 -4.36 -5.37 12.66
N VAL A 40 -3.08 -5.66 12.38
CA VAL A 40 -2.21 -4.73 11.66
C VAL A 40 -2.63 -4.61 10.20
N VAL A 41 -3.04 -5.70 9.55
CA VAL A 41 -3.54 -5.69 8.17
C VAL A 41 -4.85 -4.89 8.07
N GLU A 42 -5.80 -5.10 8.98
CA GLU A 42 -7.04 -4.32 9.03
C GLU A 42 -6.77 -2.83 9.21
N THR A 43 -5.86 -2.49 10.14
CA THR A 43 -5.43 -1.11 10.35
C THR A 43 -4.79 -0.52 9.09
N TYR A 44 -3.98 -1.29 8.37
CA TYR A 44 -3.34 -0.86 7.13
C TYR A 44 -4.38 -0.59 6.04
N THR A 45 -5.38 -1.47 5.88
CA THR A 45 -6.49 -1.28 4.94
C THR A 45 -7.29 -0.02 5.25
N ARG A 46 -7.60 0.25 6.52
CA ARG A 46 -8.29 1.50 6.90
C ARG A 46 -7.48 2.74 6.52
N LYS A 47 -6.17 2.75 6.82
CA LYS A 47 -5.29 3.87 6.47
C LYS A 47 -5.15 4.07 4.96
N LEU A 48 -5.19 3.00 4.17
CA LEU A 48 -5.25 3.09 2.70
C LEU A 48 -6.55 3.79 2.24
N GLN A 49 -7.70 3.42 2.80
CA GLN A 49 -8.98 4.07 2.48
C GLN A 49 -8.97 5.56 2.84
N GLU A 50 -8.41 5.92 3.99
CA GLU A 50 -8.23 7.33 4.39
C GLU A 50 -7.34 8.09 3.41
N ARG A 51 -6.27 7.45 2.92
CA ARG A 51 -5.36 8.03 1.92
C ARG A 51 -6.07 8.23 0.57
N ASP A 52 -6.89 7.28 0.15
CA ASP A 52 -7.67 7.38 -1.09
C ASP A 52 -8.71 8.51 -1.00
N ALA A 53 -9.39 8.65 0.13
CA ALA A 53 -10.30 9.78 0.37
C ALA A 53 -9.57 11.13 0.28
N ALA A 54 -8.36 11.23 0.84
CA ALA A 54 -7.53 12.43 0.75
C ALA A 54 -7.13 12.73 -0.71
N PHE A 55 -6.78 11.70 -1.48
CA PHE A 55 -6.48 11.83 -2.90
C PHE A 55 -7.67 12.34 -3.70
N HIS A 56 -8.88 11.82 -3.47
CA HIS A 56 -10.09 12.29 -4.14
C HIS A 56 -10.40 13.76 -3.84
N ASN A 57 -10.26 14.18 -2.58
CA ASN A 57 -10.44 15.59 -2.19
C ASN A 57 -9.41 16.49 -2.90
N PHE A 58 -8.15 16.09 -2.90
CA PHE A 58 -7.08 16.77 -3.60
C PHE A 58 -7.38 16.90 -5.11
N ARG A 59 -7.79 15.82 -5.78
CA ARG A 59 -8.16 15.83 -7.20
C ARG A 59 -9.35 16.74 -7.50
N ALA A 60 -10.35 16.78 -6.64
CA ALA A 60 -11.51 17.65 -6.82
C ALA A 60 -11.10 19.13 -6.76
N LEU A 61 -10.20 19.49 -5.85
CA LEU A 61 -9.66 20.86 -5.73
C LEU A 61 -8.77 21.22 -6.91
N LEU A 62 -7.97 20.29 -7.43
CA LEU A 62 -7.22 20.49 -8.68
C LEU A 62 -8.14 20.77 -9.86
N ALA A 63 -9.16 19.94 -10.08
CA ALA A 63 -10.10 20.12 -11.17
C ALA A 63 -10.83 21.47 -11.06
N LEU A 64 -11.11 21.92 -9.83
CA LEU A 64 -11.67 23.24 -9.59
C LEU A 64 -10.69 24.35 -9.99
N LEU A 65 -9.41 24.28 -9.60
CA LEU A 65 -8.37 25.24 -10.00
C LEU A 65 -8.18 25.30 -11.53
N GLU A 66 -8.13 24.14 -12.18
CA GLU A 66 -8.04 24.01 -13.64
C GLU A 66 -9.24 24.67 -14.33
N SER A 67 -10.45 24.49 -13.80
CA SER A 67 -11.66 25.15 -14.33
C SER A 67 -11.62 26.68 -14.22
N GLN A 68 -10.82 27.22 -13.31
CA GLN A 68 -10.58 28.66 -13.14
C GLN A 68 -9.38 29.16 -13.95
N GLY A 69 -8.74 28.30 -14.77
CA GLY A 69 -7.59 28.65 -15.59
C GLY A 69 -6.28 28.80 -14.82
N VAL A 70 -6.17 28.22 -13.63
CA VAL A 70 -4.97 28.30 -12.80
C VAL A 70 -4.05 27.12 -13.07
N SER A 71 -2.84 27.41 -13.57
CA SER A 71 -1.74 26.44 -13.58
C SER A 71 -1.16 26.35 -12.18
N TRP A 72 -1.46 25.25 -11.48
CA TRP A 72 -1.01 25.04 -10.10
C TRP A 72 0.37 24.37 -10.00
N CYS A 73 0.83 23.78 -11.09
CA CYS A 73 2.10 23.04 -11.19
C CYS A 73 3.34 23.93 -11.03
N ASP A 74 3.20 25.22 -11.37
CA ASP A 74 4.29 26.20 -11.38
C ASP A 74 4.46 26.91 -10.03
N ASN A 75 3.65 26.54 -9.03
CA ASN A 75 3.73 27.12 -7.69
C ASN A 75 4.97 26.56 -6.94
N SER A 76 5.80 27.47 -6.44
CA SER A 76 7.05 27.15 -5.73
C SER A 76 6.85 26.29 -4.48
N ASP A 77 5.69 26.39 -3.82
CA ASP A 77 5.38 25.64 -2.60
C ASP A 77 4.89 24.22 -2.93
N VAL A 78 4.38 24.01 -4.15
CA VAL A 78 3.77 22.76 -4.60
C VAL A 78 4.80 21.81 -5.19
N ALA A 79 5.74 22.32 -5.98
CA ALA A 79 6.81 21.53 -6.61
C ALA A 79 7.54 20.57 -5.65
N PRO A 80 8.02 21.00 -4.46
CA PRO A 80 8.69 20.08 -3.53
C PRO A 80 7.75 19.02 -2.95
N LEU A 81 6.46 19.34 -2.74
CA LEU A 81 5.46 18.38 -2.26
C LEU A 81 5.14 17.32 -3.31
N LEU A 82 5.06 17.70 -4.59
CA LEU A 82 4.86 16.76 -5.70
C LEU A 82 6.04 15.79 -5.84
N THR A 83 7.28 16.29 -5.71
CA THR A 83 8.48 15.43 -5.71
C THR A 83 8.45 14.43 -4.56
N LYS A 84 8.17 14.90 -3.33
CA LYS A 84 8.00 14.02 -2.16
C LYS A 84 6.91 12.97 -2.37
N LEU A 85 5.78 13.39 -2.93
CA LEU A 85 4.66 12.50 -3.22
C LEU A 85 5.04 11.41 -4.23
N GLN A 86 5.79 11.76 -5.29
CA GLN A 86 6.30 10.78 -6.24
C GLN A 86 7.17 9.73 -5.55
N THR A 87 8.11 10.15 -4.70
CA THR A 87 8.96 9.24 -3.92
C THR A 87 8.11 8.33 -3.02
N VAL A 88 7.16 8.88 -2.26
CA VAL A 88 6.29 8.09 -1.38
C VAL A 88 5.48 7.07 -2.18
N ASN A 89 4.89 7.47 -3.31
CA ASN A 89 4.12 6.56 -4.17
C ASN A 89 4.97 5.44 -4.74
N GLN A 90 6.21 5.74 -5.14
CA GLN A 90 7.16 4.74 -5.61
C GLN A 90 7.50 3.73 -4.51
N SER A 91 7.81 4.20 -3.30
CA SER A 91 8.11 3.32 -2.15
C SER A 91 6.92 2.44 -1.76
N LEU A 92 5.70 3.00 -1.73
CA LEU A 92 4.48 2.22 -1.45
C LEU A 92 4.23 1.15 -2.53
N SER A 93 4.44 1.50 -3.80
CA SER A 93 4.30 0.56 -4.92
C SER A 93 5.30 -0.59 -4.82
N GLN A 94 6.57 -0.28 -4.50
CA GLN A 94 7.62 -1.29 -4.29
C GLN A 94 7.29 -2.22 -3.12
N ARG A 95 6.84 -1.67 -1.98
CA ARG A 95 6.42 -2.48 -0.82
C ARG A 95 5.25 -3.40 -1.16
N THR A 96 4.27 -2.90 -1.89
CA THR A 96 3.11 -3.70 -2.33
C THR A 96 3.54 -4.82 -3.28
N ALA A 97 4.43 -4.53 -4.23
CA ALA A 97 4.97 -5.54 -5.14
C ALA A 97 5.76 -6.63 -4.39
N ALA A 98 6.61 -6.24 -3.44
CA ALA A 98 7.37 -7.17 -2.61
C ALA A 98 6.44 -8.07 -1.76
N TRP A 99 5.39 -7.49 -1.17
CA TRP A 99 4.41 -8.26 -0.40
C TRP A 99 3.65 -9.26 -1.28
N MET A 100 3.17 -8.86 -2.46
CA MET A 100 2.53 -9.77 -3.40
C MET A 100 3.47 -10.89 -3.87
N ALA A 101 4.75 -10.60 -4.09
CA ALA A 101 5.75 -11.61 -4.45
C ALA A 101 5.95 -12.61 -3.31
N SER A 102 6.03 -12.14 -2.06
CA SER A 102 6.11 -12.99 -0.87
C SER A 102 4.89 -13.93 -0.79
N LEU A 103 3.68 -13.40 -0.89
CA LEU A 103 2.45 -14.20 -0.85
C LEU A 103 2.41 -15.26 -1.95
N LYS A 104 2.84 -14.92 -3.17
CA LYS A 104 2.94 -15.88 -4.29
C LYS A 104 3.93 -17.01 -4.00
N SER A 105 5.11 -16.70 -3.46
CA SER A 105 6.10 -17.73 -3.09
C SER A 105 5.52 -18.71 -2.08
N GLN A 106 4.85 -18.19 -1.05
CA GLN A 106 4.25 -18.99 0.01
C GLN A 106 3.12 -19.89 -0.48
N MET A 107 2.23 -19.39 -1.33
CA MET A 107 1.23 -20.24 -1.96
C MET A 107 1.87 -21.37 -2.77
N GLY A 108 3.00 -21.10 -3.43
CA GLY A 108 3.80 -22.11 -4.10
C GLY A 108 4.36 -23.17 -3.14
N GLU A 109 4.87 -22.75 -1.99
CA GLU A 109 5.37 -23.66 -0.94
C GLU A 109 4.26 -24.53 -0.35
N VAL A 110 3.11 -23.95 -0.01
CA VAL A 110 1.95 -24.71 0.50
C VAL A 110 1.48 -25.74 -0.51
N ARG A 111 1.41 -25.38 -1.79
CA ARG A 111 1.04 -26.33 -2.87
C ARG A 111 2.05 -27.46 -3.01
N ARG A 112 3.36 -27.17 -2.95
CA ARG A 112 4.41 -28.19 -2.99
C ARG A 112 4.35 -29.12 -1.78
N GLY A 113 4.12 -28.56 -0.58
CA GLY A 113 3.92 -29.33 0.64
C GLY A 113 2.72 -30.27 0.53
N ALA A 114 1.57 -29.76 0.10
CA ALA A 114 0.36 -30.57 -0.10
C ALA A 114 0.56 -31.69 -1.13
N ALA A 115 1.25 -31.40 -2.25
CA ALA A 115 1.60 -32.41 -3.25
C ALA A 115 2.54 -33.49 -2.68
N ALA A 116 3.54 -33.11 -1.88
CA ALA A 116 4.45 -34.05 -1.22
C ALA A 116 3.71 -34.93 -0.19
N THR A 117 2.80 -34.35 0.60
CA THR A 117 1.95 -35.10 1.54
C THR A 117 1.03 -36.08 0.81
N ALA A 118 0.41 -35.66 -0.30
CA ALA A 118 -0.43 -36.53 -1.12
C ALA A 118 0.38 -37.68 -1.75
N ALA A 119 1.57 -37.39 -2.29
CA ALA A 119 2.47 -38.41 -2.85
C ALA A 119 2.92 -39.41 -1.77
N TYR A 120 3.26 -38.95 -0.57
CA TYR A 120 3.61 -39.81 0.55
C TYR A 120 2.48 -40.77 0.95
N HIS A 121 1.24 -40.27 1.05
CA HIS A 121 0.08 -41.10 1.36
C HIS A 121 -0.26 -42.08 0.24
N SER A 122 -0.07 -41.69 -1.03
CA SER A 122 -0.24 -42.60 -2.17
C SER A 122 0.78 -43.74 -2.17
N GLN A 123 1.99 -43.49 -1.65
CA GLN A 123 3.06 -44.49 -1.57
C GLN A 123 3.00 -45.34 -0.29
N ASN A 124 2.30 -44.88 0.75
CA ASN A 124 2.18 -45.55 2.05
C ASN A 124 0.71 -45.64 2.54
N PRO A 125 -0.15 -46.44 1.89
CA PRO A 125 -1.59 -46.48 2.15
C PRO A 125 -2.00 -47.10 3.50
N THR A 126 -1.10 -47.80 4.20
CA THR A 126 -1.39 -48.55 5.44
C THR A 126 -1.01 -47.85 6.76
N GLY A 127 -0.70 -46.55 6.73
CA GLY A 127 -0.82 -45.71 7.94
C GLY A 127 0.35 -45.71 8.92
N GLY A 128 1.57 -45.43 8.44
CA GLY A 128 2.62 -44.90 9.33
C GLY A 128 2.26 -43.47 9.76
N THR A 129 2.07 -43.21 11.06
CA THR A 129 1.65 -41.88 11.54
C THR A 129 2.70 -40.82 11.21
N LEU A 130 2.25 -39.62 10.80
CA LEU A 130 3.06 -38.43 10.44
C LEU A 130 4.14 -38.06 11.48
N ARG A 131 4.01 -38.55 12.73
CA ARG A 131 4.91 -38.32 13.85
C ARG A 131 6.30 -38.99 13.69
N GLU A 132 6.42 -40.03 12.86
CA GLU A 132 7.71 -40.67 12.56
C GLU A 132 8.40 -40.04 11.34
N ALA A 133 7.64 -39.66 10.31
CA ALA A 133 8.18 -38.99 9.13
C ALA A 133 8.67 -37.55 9.42
N GLY A 134 8.02 -36.83 10.33
CA GLY A 134 8.39 -35.46 10.71
C GLY A 134 9.75 -35.32 11.40
N ARG A 135 10.31 -36.40 11.99
CA ARG A 135 11.64 -36.36 12.62
C ARG A 135 12.80 -36.43 11.62
N GLY A 136 12.57 -36.92 10.40
CA GLY A 136 13.59 -36.99 9.35
C GLY A 136 13.86 -35.63 8.69
N LEU A 137 12.85 -34.79 8.57
CA LEU A 137 12.93 -33.49 7.89
C LEU A 137 13.47 -32.35 8.77
N LEU A 138 13.45 -32.50 10.10
CA LEU A 138 13.98 -31.51 11.06
C LEU A 138 15.48 -31.66 11.38
N LYS A 139 16.18 -32.64 10.76
CA LYS A 139 17.65 -32.78 10.87
C LYS A 139 18.44 -32.10 9.75
N VAL A 140 17.76 -31.36 8.87
CA VAL A 140 18.42 -30.53 7.84
C VAL A 140 18.02 -29.06 8.08
N VAL A 141 18.43 -28.54 9.23
CA VAL A 141 18.70 -27.12 9.47
C VAL A 141 20.03 -27.06 10.22
#